data_AF-A0A4Y7L4N5-F1
#
_entry.id   AF-A0A4Y7L4N5-F1
#
_cell.length_a   1.000
_cell.length_b   1.000
_cell.length_c   1.000
_cell.angle_alpha   90.00
_cell.angle_beta   90.00
_cell.angle_gamma   90.00
#
_symmetry.space_group_name_H-M   'P 1'
#
loop_
_entity.id
_entity.type
_entity.pdbx_description
1 polymer ?
#
loop_
_entity_poly.entity_id
_entity_poly.type
_entity_poly.pdbx_seq_one_letter_code
_entity_poly.pdbx_strand_id
1 'polypeptide(L)'
;MSYRDSAYRSIGFPVIDSTERMIWVVLFTDNNEQAIWSIVLSSRVAPIWSICLFCLLIHVEFGSQYMMESGFYITSFAATIFIASAITLVVLFMTLLITLTVMLQSCQSQSGGVIEQQKPVTDTYAYCRLFSEHAELNGLRPIEFPKICHPYATQYITEGRYLGDLELTISMAKKYFISLVPKDNFDIVLIDLDDILQSNNPRNTSQLQLRPDLNDVVVRNRIEELDYSVKSILLEFHSKLRDSGWAVIYITRNPEKQRNATKENLLSAGYGGWTSLIMRTDEEMKLETWEYLARRRKELNNQGFRIRSVISSKMEALTGPCSGTRNFKLADPIYGLRVRPKSLEFGT
;
A
#
# COMPACT_ATOMS: atom_id res chain seq x y z
N MET A 1 -35.56 34.28 74.70
CA MET A 1 -34.84 34.98 73.62
C MET A 1 -35.56 34.64 72.32
N SER A 2 -36.32 35.60 71.78
CA SER A 2 -37.15 35.40 70.58
C SER A 2 -36.25 35.27 69.36
N TYR A 3 -36.27 34.11 68.69
CA TYR A 3 -35.68 33.97 67.37
C TYR A 3 -36.70 34.53 66.36
N ARG A 4 -36.37 35.68 65.76
CA ARG A 4 -37.02 36.12 64.52
C ARG A 4 -36.44 35.25 63.41
N ASP A 5 -37.28 34.44 62.79
CA ASP A 5 -36.93 33.81 61.50
C ASP A 5 -36.93 34.89 60.42
N SER A 6 -35.75 35.39 60.09
CA SER A 6 -35.51 36.22 58.91
C SER A 6 -35.43 35.30 57.69
N ALA A 7 -36.50 35.26 56.89
CA ALA A 7 -36.49 34.61 55.59
C ALA A 7 -35.62 35.41 54.61
N TYR A 8 -34.67 34.76 53.95
CA TYR A 8 -33.86 35.35 52.87
C TYR A 8 -34.39 34.85 51.53
N ARG A 9 -34.45 35.73 50.52
CA ARG A 9 -34.79 35.35 49.13
C ARG A 9 -33.54 35.24 48.29
N SER A 10 -33.44 34.17 47.50
CA SER A 10 -32.39 33.99 46.50
C SER A 10 -32.98 34.04 45.09
N ILE A 11 -32.27 34.71 44.19
CA ILE A 11 -32.60 34.75 42.74
C ILE A 11 -31.34 34.33 41.99
N GLY A 12 -31.48 33.31 41.14
CA GLY A 12 -30.40 32.79 40.30
C GLY A 12 -30.72 32.98 38.83
N PHE A 13 -29.74 33.45 38.06
CA PHE A 13 -29.86 33.57 36.60
C PHE A 13 -28.56 33.17 35.92
N PRO A 14 -28.65 32.52 34.73
CA PRO A 14 -27.48 32.16 33.96
C PRO A 14 -26.93 33.38 33.21
N VAL A 15 -25.62 33.56 33.26
CA VAL A 15 -24.91 34.59 32.48
C VAL A 15 -23.80 33.92 31.68
N ILE A 16 -23.67 34.27 30.40
CA ILE A 16 -22.57 33.81 29.55
C ILE A 16 -21.49 34.88 29.61
N ASP A 17 -20.28 34.50 30.06
CA ASP A 17 -19.14 35.40 30.05
C ASP A 17 -18.53 35.52 28.65
N SER A 18 -17.76 36.58 28.43
CA SER A 18 -16.94 36.93 27.27
C SER A 18 -16.06 35.81 26.69
N THR A 19 -15.91 34.68 27.40
CA THR A 19 -15.19 33.47 26.97
C THR A 19 -16.11 32.30 26.60
N GLU A 20 -17.41 32.56 26.37
CA GLU A 20 -18.47 31.59 26.07
C GLU A 20 -18.71 30.53 27.16
N ARG A 21 -18.36 30.82 28.41
CA ARG A 21 -18.64 29.94 29.56
C ARG A 21 -19.95 30.32 30.23
N MET A 22 -20.76 29.31 30.53
CA MET A 22 -21.98 29.47 31.33
C MET A 22 -21.61 29.61 32.81
N ILE A 23 -21.97 30.75 33.40
CA ILE A 23 -21.74 31.09 34.81
C ILE A 23 -23.09 31.24 35.50
N TRP A 24 -23.24 30.62 36.67
CA TRP A 24 -24.42 30.79 37.50
C TRP A 24 -24.11 31.77 38.63
N VAL A 25 -24.85 32.89 38.64
CA VAL A 25 -24.78 33.89 39.71
C VAL A 25 -26.02 33.76 40.57
N VAL A 26 -25.81 33.49 41.86
CA VAL A 26 -26.90 33.46 42.85
C VAL A 26 -26.75 34.66 43.77
N LEU A 27 -27.77 35.52 43.78
CA LEU A 27 -27.86 36.69 44.64
C LEU A 27 -28.72 36.37 45.85
N PHE A 28 -28.23 36.67 47.05
CA PHE A 28 -29.01 36.58 48.29
C PHE A 28 -29.38 37.99 48.74
N THR A 29 -30.68 38.21 48.96
CA THR A 29 -31.26 39.49 49.35
C THR A 29 -31.93 39.38 50.72
N ASP A 30 -31.83 40.46 51.51
CA ASP A 30 -32.68 40.63 52.70
C ASP A 30 -34.09 41.06 52.28
N ASN A 31 -35.03 41.09 53.22
CA ASN A 31 -36.44 41.46 53.04
C ASN A 31 -36.68 42.89 52.50
N ASN A 32 -35.64 43.72 52.39
CA ASN A 32 -35.65 45.04 51.76
C ASN A 32 -35.01 45.07 50.35
N GLU A 33 -34.80 43.90 49.72
CA GLU A 33 -34.23 43.72 48.38
C GLU A 33 -32.81 44.30 48.17
N GLN A 34 -32.06 44.53 49.23
CA GLN A 34 -30.63 44.86 49.12
C GLN A 34 -29.78 43.58 49.03
N ALA A 35 -28.92 43.51 48.02
CA ALA A 35 -28.02 42.37 47.80
C ALA A 35 -26.92 42.34 48.86
N ILE A 36 -26.79 41.22 49.57
CA ILE A 36 -25.84 41.08 50.70
C ILE A 36 -24.55 40.40 50.24
N TRP A 37 -24.64 39.28 49.49
CA TRP A 37 -23.50 38.54 48.92
C TRP A 37 -23.89 37.79 47.64
N SER A 38 -22.90 37.49 46.79
CA SER A 38 -23.07 36.71 45.56
C SER A 38 -22.10 35.53 45.50
N ILE A 39 -22.57 34.35 45.09
CA ILE A 39 -21.72 33.19 44.79
C ILE A 39 -21.68 33.00 43.28
N VAL A 40 -20.47 32.84 42.73
CA VAL A 40 -20.21 32.61 41.31
C VAL A 40 -19.63 31.21 41.14
N LEU A 41 -20.39 30.31 40.52
CA LEU A 41 -19.95 28.96 40.21
C LEU A 41 -19.60 28.85 38.73
N SER A 42 -18.34 28.50 38.44
CA SER A 42 -17.84 28.27 37.08
C SER A 42 -17.45 26.81 36.92
N SER A 43 -18.08 26.12 35.97
CA SER A 43 -17.77 24.72 35.62
C SER A 43 -17.32 24.64 34.16
N ARG A 44 -16.27 23.87 33.87
CA ARG A 44 -15.90 23.46 32.49
C ARG A 44 -16.52 22.13 32.06
N VAL A 45 -17.38 21.55 32.89
CA VAL A 45 -17.94 20.21 32.68
C VAL A 45 -19.46 20.31 32.55
N ALA A 46 -19.99 19.62 31.55
CA ALA A 46 -21.37 19.64 31.05
C ALA A 46 -22.46 19.78 32.14
N PRO A 47 -23.61 20.43 31.81
CA PRO A 47 -24.59 20.97 32.76
C PRO A 47 -25.36 19.94 33.61
N ILE A 48 -25.07 18.65 33.46
CA ILE A 48 -25.82 17.55 34.09
C ILE A 48 -25.49 17.45 35.59
N TRP A 49 -24.29 17.84 36.03
CA TRP A 49 -23.89 17.74 37.45
C TRP A 49 -24.38 18.92 38.31
N SER A 50 -24.65 20.09 37.72
CA SER A 50 -25.22 21.24 38.45
C SER A 50 -26.68 21.03 38.86
N ILE A 51 -27.44 20.22 38.13
CA ILE A 51 -28.85 19.93 38.41
C ILE A 51 -28.99 19.02 39.64
N CYS A 52 -28.06 18.07 39.83
CA CYS A 52 -28.03 17.20 41.01
C CYS A 52 -27.77 17.96 42.32
N LEU A 53 -26.90 18.98 42.30
CA LEU A 53 -26.62 19.78 43.50
C LEU A 53 -27.81 20.68 43.87
N PHE A 54 -28.58 21.13 42.87
CA PHE A 54 -29.81 21.92 43.08
C PHE A 54 -30.96 21.07 43.65
N CYS A 55 -31.09 19.80 43.24
CA CYS A 55 -32.08 18.88 43.83
C CYS A 55 -31.75 18.48 45.28
N LEU A 56 -30.47 18.40 45.66
CA LEU A 56 -30.05 18.11 47.03
C LEU A 56 -30.29 19.29 48.00
N LEU A 57 -30.33 20.52 47.50
CA LEU A 57 -30.63 21.72 48.29
C LEU A 57 -32.13 21.99 48.49
N ILE A 58 -33.01 21.41 47.65
CA ILE A 58 -34.47 21.52 47.82
C ILE A 58 -35.02 20.50 48.84
N HIS A 59 -34.22 19.51 49.25
CA HIS A 59 -34.68 18.43 50.13
C HIS A 59 -34.40 18.63 51.63
N VAL A 60 -34.14 19.87 52.09
CA VAL A 60 -34.04 20.20 53.52
C VAL A 60 -35.06 21.26 53.89
N GLU A 61 -36.34 20.94 53.75
CA GLU A 61 -37.41 21.62 54.48
C GLU A 61 -38.69 20.77 54.40
N PHE A 62 -38.79 19.75 55.26
CA PHE A 62 -40.11 19.31 55.73
C PHE A 62 -39.97 18.85 57.17
N GLY A 63 -40.53 19.67 58.06
CA GLY A 63 -40.69 19.37 59.47
C GLY A 63 -41.41 18.04 59.64
N SER A 64 -40.83 17.20 60.49
CA SER A 64 -41.50 16.04 61.05
C SER A 64 -42.76 16.51 61.77
N GLN A 65 -43.91 15.86 61.56
CA GLN A 65 -44.85 15.42 62.61
C GLN A 65 -46.04 14.59 62.05
N TYR A 66 -46.10 13.35 62.55
CA TYR A 66 -47.23 12.45 62.87
C TYR A 66 -48.29 11.93 61.84
N MET A 67 -48.23 10.58 61.71
CA MET A 67 -49.28 9.55 61.87
C MET A 67 -50.33 9.19 60.79
N MET A 68 -50.37 7.87 60.58
CA MET A 68 -51.48 6.95 60.25
C MET A 68 -52.04 6.88 58.81
N GLU A 69 -51.69 5.75 58.18
CA GLU A 69 -52.54 4.87 57.36
C GLU A 69 -53.59 5.56 56.49
N SER A 70 -53.18 5.93 55.28
CA SER A 70 -54.09 6.21 54.17
C SER A 70 -53.36 5.97 52.86
N GLY A 71 -53.95 5.14 51.98
CA GLY A 71 -53.40 4.88 50.65
C GLY A 71 -53.17 6.19 49.90
N PHE A 72 -51.97 6.35 49.33
CA PHE A 72 -51.59 7.54 48.59
C PHE A 72 -52.34 7.57 47.25
N TYR A 73 -53.55 8.11 47.23
CA TYR A 73 -54.27 8.39 45.98
C TYR A 73 -53.61 9.60 45.32
N ILE A 74 -52.60 9.34 44.50
CA ILE A 74 -52.03 10.35 43.60
C ILE A 74 -53.17 10.80 42.67
N THR A 75 -53.42 12.11 42.60
CA THR A 75 -54.43 12.65 41.69
C THR A 75 -54.09 12.23 40.26
N SER A 76 -55.10 11.89 39.44
CA SER A 76 -54.89 11.41 38.07
C SER A 76 -53.95 12.32 37.28
N PHE A 77 -54.01 13.63 37.52
CA PHE A 77 -53.12 14.64 36.95
C PHE A 77 -51.64 14.47 37.38
N ALA A 78 -51.36 14.30 38.67
CA ALA A 78 -49.99 14.07 39.15
C ALA A 78 -49.42 12.75 38.62
N ALA A 79 -50.23 11.68 38.56
CA ALA A 79 -49.82 10.40 37.98
C ALA A 79 -49.45 10.53 36.50
N THR A 80 -50.23 11.29 35.72
CA THR A 80 -49.89 11.55 34.31
C THR A 80 -48.61 12.35 34.14
N ILE A 81 -48.30 13.31 35.03
CA ILE A 81 -47.05 14.06 34.98
C ILE A 81 -45.85 13.16 35.29
N PHE A 82 -45.95 12.30 36.31
CA PHE A 82 -44.89 11.35 36.64
C PHE A 82 -44.64 10.37 35.49
N ILE A 83 -45.69 9.81 34.91
CA ILE A 83 -45.56 8.88 33.77
C ILE A 83 -44.97 9.59 32.56
N ALA A 84 -45.44 10.80 32.23
CA ALA A 84 -44.89 11.58 31.13
C ALA A 84 -43.41 11.91 31.34
N SER A 85 -43.03 12.33 32.56
CA SER A 85 -41.63 12.61 32.90
C SER A 85 -40.75 11.37 32.76
N ALA A 86 -41.20 10.20 33.24
CA ALA A 86 -40.46 8.96 33.13
C ALA A 86 -40.27 8.54 31.65
N ILE A 87 -41.32 8.66 30.82
CA ILE A 87 -41.24 8.37 29.39
C ILE A 87 -40.25 9.31 28.71
N THR A 88 -40.29 10.62 28.99
CA THR A 88 -39.36 11.58 28.39
C THR A 88 -37.91 11.31 28.78
N LEU A 89 -37.65 10.90 30.03
CA LEU A 89 -36.31 10.56 30.49
C LEU A 89 -35.79 9.29 29.81
N VAL A 90 -36.65 8.28 29.63
CA VAL A 90 -36.31 7.06 28.88
C VAL A 90 -35.99 7.38 27.43
N VAL A 91 -36.81 8.19 26.76
CA VAL A 91 -36.56 8.59 25.36
C VAL A 91 -35.24 9.35 25.25
N LEU A 92 -34.98 10.31 26.14
CA LEU A 92 -33.73 11.08 26.16
C LEU A 92 -32.52 10.17 26.35
N PHE A 93 -32.58 9.24 27.30
CA PHE A 93 -31.50 8.28 27.54
C PHE A 93 -31.26 7.37 26.33
N MET A 94 -32.32 6.87 25.69
CA MET A 94 -32.20 6.05 24.49
C MET A 94 -31.61 6.82 23.31
N THR A 95 -31.99 8.10 23.12
CA THR A 95 -31.38 8.94 22.08
C THR A 95 -29.90 9.21 22.34
N LEU A 96 -29.50 9.41 23.60
CA LEU A 96 -28.10 9.55 23.99
C LEU A 96 -27.31 8.27 23.71
N LEU A 97 -27.86 7.10 24.04
CA LEU A 97 -27.23 5.81 23.75
C LEU A 97 -27.08 5.59 22.26
N ILE A 98 -28.12 5.84 21.45
CA ILE A 98 -28.06 5.68 19.99
C ILE A 98 -27.01 6.63 19.40
N THR A 99 -27.04 7.92 19.76
CA THR A 99 -26.04 8.89 19.26
C THR A 99 -24.63 8.50 19.68
N LEU A 100 -24.42 8.04 20.91
CA LEU A 100 -23.12 7.56 21.37
C LEU A 100 -22.66 6.32 20.60
N THR A 101 -23.55 5.35 20.34
CA THR A 101 -23.21 4.14 19.56
C THR A 101 -22.84 4.49 18.12
N VAL A 102 -23.57 5.40 17.47
CA VAL A 102 -23.28 5.86 16.11
C VAL A 102 -21.95 6.63 16.07
N MET A 103 -21.69 7.51 17.03
CA MET A 103 -20.42 8.25 17.14
C MET A 103 -19.24 7.29 17.40
N LEU A 104 -19.42 6.30 18.28
CA LEU A 104 -18.41 5.26 18.54
C LEU A 104 -18.16 4.40 17.30
N GLN A 105 -19.21 4.02 16.56
CA GLN A 105 -19.08 3.25 15.32
C GLN A 105 -18.42 4.07 14.20
N SER A 106 -18.72 5.36 14.12
CA SER A 106 -18.05 6.30 13.20
C SER A 106 -16.57 6.46 13.57
N CYS A 107 -16.24 6.62 14.85
CA CYS A 107 -14.86 6.63 15.32
C CYS A 107 -14.17 5.30 15.01
N GLN A 108 -14.78 4.15 15.27
CA GLN A 108 -14.22 2.85 14.98
C GLN A 108 -14.02 2.61 13.47
N SER A 109 -14.89 3.15 12.61
CA SER A 109 -14.73 3.11 11.15
C SER A 109 -13.56 3.98 10.66
N GLN A 110 -13.21 5.02 11.42
CA GLN A 110 -12.14 5.97 11.08
C GLN A 110 -10.82 5.66 11.81
N SER A 111 -10.88 4.91 12.91
CA SER A 111 -9.76 4.50 13.77
C SER A 111 -9.69 2.98 13.93
N GLY A 112 -10.00 2.23 12.87
CA GLY A 112 -9.68 0.80 12.73
C GLY A 112 -8.17 0.53 12.57
N GLY A 113 -7.32 1.49 12.93
CA GLY A 113 -5.90 1.28 13.17
C GLY A 113 -5.73 0.71 14.57
N VAL A 114 -5.75 -0.62 14.67
CA VAL A 114 -5.20 -1.34 15.82
C VAL A 114 -3.79 -0.81 16.06
N ILE A 115 -3.50 -0.25 17.24
CA ILE A 115 -2.12 -0.08 17.70
C ILE A 115 -1.64 -1.47 18.10
N GLU A 116 -1.35 -2.26 17.09
CA GLU A 116 -0.52 -3.44 17.22
C GLU A 116 0.92 -2.92 17.23
N GLN A 117 1.78 -3.46 18.08
CA GLN A 117 3.22 -3.38 17.87
C GLN A 117 3.60 -4.20 16.61
N GLN A 118 3.05 -3.84 15.45
CA GLN A 118 3.56 -4.24 14.15
C GLN A 118 4.73 -3.31 13.83
N LYS A 119 5.96 -3.80 14.00
CA LYS A 119 7.11 -3.22 13.31
C LYS A 119 6.85 -3.20 11.79
N PRO A 120 7.42 -2.24 11.05
CA PRO A 120 6.85 -1.64 9.85
C PRO A 120 7.10 -2.51 8.61
N VAL A 121 6.24 -3.50 8.40
CA VAL A 121 6.27 -4.32 7.17
C VAL A 121 6.02 -3.45 5.94
N THR A 122 5.23 -2.38 6.06
CA THR A 122 4.95 -1.41 4.99
C THR A 122 6.17 -0.55 4.62
N ASP A 123 6.91 -0.02 5.59
CA ASP A 123 8.09 0.82 5.30
C ASP A 123 9.23 0.00 4.71
N THR A 124 9.40 -1.24 5.18
CA THR A 124 10.43 -2.14 4.65
C THR A 124 10.11 -2.57 3.22
N TYR A 125 8.84 -2.91 2.93
CA TYR A 125 8.39 -3.24 1.57
C TYR A 125 8.57 -2.05 0.61
N ALA A 126 8.15 -0.86 1.04
CA ALA A 126 8.31 0.36 0.26
C ALA A 126 9.78 0.71 0.02
N TYR A 127 10.62 0.60 1.05
CA TYR A 127 12.07 0.78 0.94
C TYR A 127 12.67 -0.19 -0.06
N CYS A 128 12.37 -1.49 0.05
CA CYS A 128 12.95 -2.52 -0.81
C CYS A 128 12.49 -2.41 -2.27
N ARG A 129 11.23 -2.03 -2.48
CA ARG A 129 10.72 -1.68 -3.82
C ARG A 129 11.44 -0.48 -4.40
N LEU A 130 11.58 0.61 -3.65
CA LEU A 130 12.29 1.79 -4.14
C LEU A 130 13.77 1.49 -4.38
N PHE A 131 14.38 0.69 -3.50
CA PHE A 131 15.76 0.25 -3.65
C PHE A 131 15.95 -0.56 -4.93
N SER A 132 15.03 -1.45 -5.31
CA SER A 132 15.16 -2.22 -6.55
C SER A 132 15.16 -1.32 -7.79
N GLU A 133 14.31 -0.29 -7.82
CA GLU A 133 14.31 0.70 -8.91
C GLU A 133 15.65 1.45 -9.00
N HIS A 134 16.18 1.90 -7.85
CA HIS A 134 17.47 2.58 -7.81
C HIS A 134 18.64 1.64 -8.16
N ALA A 135 18.56 0.37 -7.75
CA ALA A 135 19.56 -0.63 -8.05
C ALA A 135 19.65 -0.90 -9.55
N GLU A 136 18.50 -0.99 -10.23
CA GLU A 136 18.45 -1.14 -11.68
C GLU A 136 18.96 0.11 -12.40
N LEU A 137 18.54 1.31 -11.98
CA LEU A 137 18.97 2.56 -12.60
C LEU A 137 20.49 2.75 -12.54
N ASN A 138 21.10 2.33 -11.43
CA ASN A 138 22.55 2.46 -11.21
C ASN A 138 23.35 1.23 -11.63
N GLY A 139 22.69 0.18 -12.15
CA GLY A 139 23.35 -1.07 -12.52
C GLY A 139 24.16 -1.67 -11.38
N LEU A 140 23.63 -1.65 -10.14
CA LEU A 140 24.30 -2.21 -8.97
C LEU A 140 24.61 -3.69 -9.19
N ARG A 141 25.40 -4.35 -8.32
CA ARG A 141 25.52 -5.82 -8.38
C ARG A 141 24.56 -6.49 -7.40
N PRO A 142 24.15 -7.75 -7.63
CA PRO A 142 23.28 -8.48 -6.70
C PRO A 142 23.77 -8.51 -5.25
N ILE A 143 25.10 -8.49 -5.03
CA ILE A 143 25.71 -8.46 -3.68
C ILE A 143 25.45 -7.14 -2.92
N GLU A 144 25.11 -6.09 -3.64
CA GLU A 144 24.80 -4.77 -3.10
C GLU A 144 23.32 -4.65 -2.71
N PHE A 145 22.51 -5.67 -2.99
CA PHE A 145 21.11 -5.72 -2.58
C PHE A 145 20.98 -6.01 -1.06
N PRO A 146 20.28 -5.17 -0.30
CA PRO A 146 20.17 -5.33 1.16
C PRO A 146 19.54 -6.67 1.53
N LYS A 147 20.16 -7.42 2.44
CA LYS A 147 19.63 -8.70 2.93
C LYS A 147 18.22 -8.58 3.52
N ILE A 148 17.89 -7.42 4.10
CA ILE A 148 16.54 -7.11 4.61
C ILE A 148 15.46 -7.16 3.52
N CYS A 149 15.85 -7.03 2.25
CA CYS A 149 14.96 -7.06 1.10
C CYS A 149 14.81 -8.45 0.47
N HIS A 150 15.50 -9.48 0.96
CA HIS A 150 15.33 -10.85 0.44
C HIS A 150 13.89 -11.37 0.63
N PRO A 151 13.22 -11.20 1.79
CA PRO A 151 11.83 -11.63 1.96
C PRO A 151 10.89 -10.91 0.99
N TYR A 152 11.12 -9.61 0.75
CA TYR A 152 10.38 -8.82 -0.22
C TYR A 152 10.52 -9.39 -1.65
N ALA A 153 11.74 -9.69 -2.08
CA ALA A 153 12.00 -10.26 -3.39
C ALA A 153 11.33 -11.63 -3.57
N THR A 154 11.39 -12.49 -2.54
CA THR A 154 10.65 -13.76 -2.51
C THR A 154 9.15 -13.53 -2.64
N GLN A 155 8.59 -12.64 -1.82
CA GLN A 155 7.17 -12.35 -1.80
C GLN A 155 6.67 -11.79 -3.15
N TYR A 156 7.43 -10.88 -3.76
CA TYR A 156 7.10 -10.31 -5.07
C TYR A 156 6.89 -11.39 -6.14
N ILE A 157 7.67 -12.47 -6.05
CA ILE A 157 7.68 -13.56 -7.01
C ILE A 157 6.63 -14.62 -6.64
N THR A 158 6.59 -15.05 -5.38
CA THR A 158 5.73 -16.17 -4.94
C THR A 158 4.27 -15.78 -4.69
N GLU A 159 3.95 -14.49 -4.55
CA GLU A 159 2.58 -13.98 -4.44
C GLU A 159 2.00 -13.50 -5.79
N GLY A 160 2.71 -13.71 -6.90
CA GLY A 160 2.19 -13.44 -8.25
C GLY A 160 2.25 -11.97 -8.70
N ARG A 161 2.78 -11.05 -7.88
CA ARG A 161 2.94 -9.64 -8.29
C ARG A 161 3.87 -9.50 -9.49
N TYR A 162 4.98 -10.22 -9.49
CA TYR A 162 5.90 -10.29 -10.63
C TYR A 162 5.20 -10.71 -11.93
N LEU A 163 4.39 -11.77 -11.87
CA LEU A 163 3.65 -12.24 -13.05
C LEU A 163 2.66 -11.19 -13.54
N GLY A 164 1.93 -10.55 -12.62
CA GLY A 164 1.01 -9.46 -12.96
C GLY A 164 1.72 -8.28 -13.63
N ASP A 165 2.87 -7.84 -13.10
CA ASP A 165 3.65 -6.74 -13.69
C ASP A 165 4.19 -7.09 -15.08
N LEU A 166 4.62 -8.35 -15.29
CA LEU A 166 5.03 -8.85 -16.59
C LEU A 166 3.86 -8.86 -17.58
N GLU A 167 2.71 -9.41 -17.19
CA GLU A 167 1.51 -9.44 -18.02
C GLU A 167 1.04 -8.04 -18.42
N LEU A 168 1.06 -7.10 -17.48
CA LEU A 168 0.72 -5.70 -17.74
C LEU A 168 1.68 -5.07 -18.75
N THR A 169 2.98 -5.26 -18.56
CA THR A 169 4.00 -4.75 -19.49
C THR A 169 3.82 -5.33 -20.89
N ILE A 170 3.62 -6.64 -21.00
CA ILE A 170 3.40 -7.32 -22.27
C ILE A 170 2.09 -6.86 -22.91
N SER A 171 1.04 -6.63 -22.13
CA SER A 171 -0.23 -6.07 -22.61
C SER A 171 -0.04 -4.66 -23.18
N MET A 172 0.74 -3.79 -22.51
CA MET A 172 1.09 -2.46 -23.01
C MET A 172 1.85 -2.54 -24.34
N ALA A 173 2.83 -3.45 -24.43
CA ALA A 173 3.60 -3.68 -25.65
C ALA A 173 2.71 -4.19 -26.79
N LYS A 174 1.88 -5.23 -26.55
CA LYS A 174 0.91 -5.76 -27.51
C LYS A 174 0.01 -4.66 -28.05
N LYS A 175 -0.58 -3.82 -27.18
CA LYS A 175 -1.43 -2.69 -27.60
C LYS A 175 -0.70 -1.69 -28.49
N TYR A 176 0.55 -1.37 -28.16
CA TYR A 176 1.36 -0.48 -28.98
C TYR A 176 1.63 -1.08 -30.37
N PHE A 177 2.05 -2.34 -30.46
CA PHE A 177 2.36 -2.95 -31.75
C PHE A 177 1.13 -3.19 -32.63
N ILE A 178 -0.04 -3.48 -32.05
CA ILE A 178 -1.30 -3.60 -32.80
C ILE A 178 -1.69 -2.27 -33.46
N SER A 179 -1.32 -1.14 -32.86
CA SER A 179 -1.58 0.19 -33.43
C SER A 179 -0.62 0.59 -34.56
N LEU A 180 0.35 -0.27 -34.90
CA LEU A 180 1.41 0.02 -35.85
C LEU A 180 1.47 -1.06 -36.94
N VAL A 181 1.91 -0.64 -38.13
CA VAL A 181 2.23 -1.54 -39.23
C VAL A 181 3.70 -1.34 -39.59
N PRO A 182 4.53 -2.40 -39.61
CA PRO A 182 5.92 -2.27 -40.03
C PRO A 182 5.96 -1.84 -41.50
N LYS A 183 6.82 -0.86 -41.82
CA LYS A 183 6.91 -0.34 -43.18
C LYS A 183 7.53 -1.35 -44.16
N ASP A 184 8.56 -2.03 -43.70
CA ASP A 184 9.35 -3.02 -44.44
C ASP A 184 10.17 -3.85 -43.43
N ASN A 185 10.99 -4.77 -43.92
CA ASN A 185 11.82 -5.64 -43.07
C ASN A 185 12.99 -4.92 -42.35
N PHE A 186 13.17 -3.61 -42.57
CA PHE A 186 14.12 -2.79 -41.81
C PHE A 186 13.48 -2.19 -40.55
N ASP A 187 12.15 -2.20 -40.41
CA ASP A 187 11.48 -1.87 -39.14
C ASP A 187 11.58 -3.07 -38.19
N ILE A 188 12.50 -2.98 -37.22
CA ILE A 188 12.84 -4.10 -36.34
C ILE A 188 12.37 -3.91 -34.90
N VAL A 189 12.11 -5.05 -34.25
CA VAL A 189 11.93 -5.16 -32.80
C VAL A 189 13.13 -5.90 -32.24
N LEU A 190 13.90 -5.23 -31.39
CA LEU A 190 15.08 -5.80 -30.75
C LEU A 190 14.69 -6.37 -29.39
N ILE A 191 14.86 -7.67 -29.19
CA ILE A 191 14.50 -8.36 -27.95
C ILE A 191 15.78 -8.88 -27.28
N ASP A 192 15.92 -8.56 -25.99
CA ASP A 192 16.95 -9.13 -25.13
C ASP A 192 16.64 -10.62 -24.88
N LEU A 193 17.44 -11.48 -25.48
CA LEU A 193 17.23 -12.92 -25.44
C LEU A 193 17.56 -13.52 -24.07
N ASP A 194 18.37 -12.84 -23.25
CA ASP A 194 18.68 -13.32 -21.90
C ASP A 194 17.44 -13.25 -20.98
N ASP A 195 16.38 -12.56 -21.40
CA ASP A 195 15.09 -12.55 -20.71
C ASP A 195 14.19 -13.74 -21.08
N ILE A 196 14.46 -14.38 -22.22
CA ILE A 196 13.70 -15.53 -22.72
C ILE A 196 14.41 -16.83 -22.38
N LEU A 197 15.72 -16.87 -22.58
CA LEU A 197 16.54 -18.04 -22.32
C LEU A 197 17.16 -17.94 -20.93
N GLN A 198 16.79 -18.88 -20.08
CA GLN A 198 17.54 -19.18 -18.87
C GLN A 198 18.93 -19.65 -19.29
N SER A 199 19.94 -18.82 -19.13
CA SER A 199 21.31 -19.24 -19.44
C SER A 199 21.80 -20.24 -18.39
N ASN A 200 22.52 -21.27 -18.84
CA ASN A 200 23.30 -22.17 -17.98
C ASN A 200 24.64 -21.55 -17.53
N ASN A 201 24.88 -20.26 -17.82
CA ASN A 201 26.10 -19.58 -17.42
C ASN A 201 25.98 -19.13 -15.94
N PRO A 202 26.92 -19.51 -15.05
CA PRO A 202 26.89 -19.09 -13.65
C PRO A 202 26.96 -17.57 -13.43
N ARG A 203 27.32 -16.77 -14.46
CA ARG A 203 27.23 -15.30 -14.45
C ARG A 203 25.87 -14.75 -14.91
N ASN A 204 25.08 -15.56 -15.62
CA ASN A 204 23.74 -15.25 -16.11
C ASN A 204 22.77 -16.31 -15.58
N THR A 205 22.64 -16.36 -14.25
CA THR A 205 21.65 -17.19 -13.56
C THR A 205 20.23 -16.76 -13.95
N SER A 206 19.31 -17.71 -14.06
CA SER A 206 17.92 -17.48 -14.49
C SER A 206 17.26 -16.31 -13.77
N GLN A 207 16.34 -15.64 -14.46
CA GLN A 207 15.45 -14.63 -13.86
C GLN A 207 14.86 -15.16 -12.54
N LEU A 208 14.36 -16.39 -12.51
CA LEU A 208 13.71 -16.97 -11.33
C LEU A 208 14.64 -17.79 -10.41
N GLN A 209 15.97 -17.60 -10.46
CA GLN A 209 16.89 -18.31 -9.53
C GLN A 209 16.87 -17.66 -8.15
N LEU A 210 15.73 -17.76 -7.50
CA LEU A 210 15.63 -17.72 -6.06
C LEU A 210 16.40 -18.90 -5.48
N ARG A 211 17.46 -18.60 -4.72
CA ARG A 211 17.96 -19.51 -3.68
C ARG A 211 17.60 -18.97 -2.28
N PRO A 212 16.31 -18.80 -1.93
CA PRO A 212 15.91 -18.90 -0.54
C PRO A 212 16.23 -20.34 -0.11
N ASP A 213 16.34 -20.56 1.18
CA ASP A 213 16.62 -21.87 1.76
C ASP A 213 15.73 -22.95 1.10
N LEU A 214 16.29 -23.73 0.15
CA LEU A 214 15.56 -24.43 -0.92
C LEU A 214 14.87 -25.72 -0.44
N ASN A 215 14.67 -25.83 0.86
CA ASN A 215 14.03 -26.97 1.53
C ASN A 215 12.50 -26.88 1.48
N ASP A 216 11.93 -25.73 1.10
CA ASP A 216 10.48 -25.58 0.96
C ASP A 216 10.01 -26.03 -0.44
N VAL A 217 9.37 -27.21 -0.47
CA VAL A 217 8.80 -27.81 -1.68
C VAL A 217 7.69 -26.95 -2.28
N VAL A 218 6.92 -26.24 -1.45
CA VAL A 218 5.80 -25.39 -1.92
C VAL A 218 6.33 -24.20 -2.71
N VAL A 219 7.40 -23.56 -2.22
CA VAL A 219 8.05 -22.44 -2.92
C VAL A 219 8.62 -22.90 -4.27
N ARG A 220 9.21 -24.10 -4.32
CA ARG A 220 9.75 -24.67 -5.56
C ARG A 220 8.67 -24.87 -6.61
N ASN A 221 7.57 -25.54 -6.25
CA ASN A 221 6.47 -25.81 -7.18
C ASN A 221 5.87 -24.50 -7.74
N ARG A 222 5.71 -23.47 -6.90
CA ARG A 222 5.25 -22.16 -7.34
C ARG A 222 6.21 -21.49 -8.33
N ILE A 223 7.52 -21.62 -8.12
CA ILE A 223 8.53 -21.07 -9.04
C ILE A 223 8.48 -21.81 -10.39
N GLU A 224 8.27 -23.12 -10.40
CA GLU A 224 8.13 -23.91 -11.63
C GLU A 224 6.86 -23.53 -12.42
N GLU A 225 5.71 -23.40 -11.74
CA GLU A 225 4.46 -22.93 -12.35
C GLU A 225 4.59 -21.50 -12.90
N LEU A 226 5.27 -20.63 -12.16
CA LEU A 226 5.56 -19.27 -12.59
C LEU A 226 6.47 -19.26 -13.82
N ASP A 227 7.52 -20.06 -13.84
CA ASP A 227 8.45 -20.17 -14.98
C ASP A 227 7.73 -20.62 -16.25
N TYR A 228 6.84 -21.61 -16.14
CA TYR A 228 5.98 -22.04 -17.24
C TYR A 228 5.10 -20.89 -17.75
N SER A 229 4.47 -20.15 -16.83
CA SER A 229 3.59 -19.02 -17.16
C SER A 229 4.34 -17.89 -17.88
N VAL A 230 5.51 -17.50 -17.36
CA VAL A 230 6.39 -16.49 -17.96
C VAL A 230 6.80 -16.90 -19.38
N LYS A 231 7.26 -18.15 -19.56
CA LYS A 231 7.63 -18.68 -20.88
C LYS A 231 6.47 -18.64 -21.86
N SER A 232 5.27 -19.01 -21.42
CA SER A 232 4.06 -18.99 -22.24
C SER A 232 3.71 -17.57 -22.71
N ILE A 233 3.72 -16.59 -21.80
CA ILE A 233 3.43 -15.18 -22.10
C ILE A 233 4.42 -14.61 -23.12
N LEU A 234 5.72 -14.84 -22.94
CA LEU A 234 6.76 -14.34 -23.83
C LEU A 234 6.69 -15.00 -25.21
N LEU A 235 6.41 -16.30 -25.27
CA LEU A 235 6.26 -17.04 -26.52
C LEU A 235 5.03 -16.56 -27.32
N GLU A 236 3.90 -16.35 -26.65
CA GLU A 236 2.69 -15.79 -27.28
C GLU A 236 2.97 -14.37 -27.81
N PHE A 237 3.68 -13.55 -27.03
CA PHE A 237 4.03 -12.21 -27.45
C PHE A 237 4.97 -12.19 -28.67
N HIS A 238 6.01 -13.02 -28.67
CA HIS A 238 6.88 -13.21 -29.83
C HIS A 238 6.09 -13.62 -31.07
N SER A 239 5.19 -14.60 -30.93
CA SER A 239 4.38 -15.09 -32.04
C SER A 239 3.50 -13.97 -32.61
N LYS A 240 2.87 -13.17 -31.75
CA LYS A 240 2.07 -12.00 -32.18
C LYS A 240 2.89 -10.96 -32.94
N LEU A 241 4.12 -10.67 -32.51
CA LEU A 241 4.99 -9.74 -33.24
C LEU A 241 5.27 -10.26 -34.65
N ARG A 242 5.71 -11.50 -34.76
CA ARG A 242 6.01 -12.16 -36.04
C ARG A 242 4.79 -12.21 -36.95
N ASP A 243 3.65 -12.65 -36.42
CA ASP A 243 2.41 -12.81 -37.19
C ASP A 243 1.86 -11.45 -37.67
N SER A 244 2.26 -10.35 -37.01
CA SER A 244 1.99 -8.96 -37.42
C SER A 244 3.04 -8.39 -38.38
N GLY A 245 3.97 -9.22 -38.87
CA GLY A 245 4.98 -8.84 -39.87
C GLY A 245 6.23 -8.13 -39.32
N TRP A 246 6.40 -8.06 -37.99
CA TRP A 246 7.58 -7.42 -37.41
C TRP A 246 8.85 -8.26 -37.59
N ALA A 247 9.93 -7.63 -38.03
CA ALA A 247 11.25 -8.26 -38.09
C ALA A 247 11.84 -8.31 -36.67
N VAL A 248 11.76 -9.48 -36.03
CA VAL A 248 12.27 -9.69 -34.67
C VAL A 248 13.75 -10.04 -34.73
N ILE A 249 14.59 -9.25 -34.05
CA ILE A 249 16.01 -9.54 -33.87
C ILE A 249 16.28 -9.80 -32.40
N TYR A 250 16.96 -10.91 -32.13
CA TYR A 250 17.45 -11.23 -30.79
C TYR A 250 18.87 -10.70 -30.58
N ILE A 251 19.12 -10.15 -29.39
CA ILE A 251 20.46 -9.81 -28.91
C ILE A 251 20.69 -10.46 -27.56
N THR A 252 21.88 -11.05 -27.34
CA THR A 252 22.24 -11.74 -26.09
C THR A 252 23.64 -11.37 -25.66
N ARG A 253 23.88 -11.45 -24.35
CA ARG A 253 25.21 -11.31 -23.74
C ARG A 253 26.05 -12.59 -23.85
N ASN A 254 25.50 -13.67 -24.40
CA ASN A 254 26.20 -14.94 -24.57
C ASN A 254 27.22 -14.88 -25.73
N PRO A 255 28.29 -15.69 -25.65
CA PRO A 255 29.33 -15.69 -26.67
C PRO A 255 28.88 -16.41 -27.95
N GLU A 256 29.37 -15.93 -29.09
CA GLU A 256 29.09 -16.41 -30.45
C GLU A 256 29.31 -17.91 -30.62
N LYS A 257 30.29 -18.49 -29.93
CA LYS A 257 30.56 -19.94 -29.93
C LYS A 257 29.39 -20.80 -29.44
N GLN A 258 28.41 -20.23 -28.74
CA GLN A 258 27.19 -20.90 -28.28
C GLN A 258 26.02 -20.79 -29.28
N ARG A 259 26.23 -20.22 -30.47
CA ARG A 259 25.17 -19.94 -31.44
C ARG A 259 24.30 -21.14 -31.77
N ASN A 260 24.89 -22.29 -32.09
CA ASN A 260 24.12 -23.47 -32.51
C ASN A 260 23.24 -23.99 -31.38
N ALA A 261 23.81 -24.18 -30.19
CA ALA A 261 23.06 -24.57 -29.00
C ALA A 261 21.95 -23.56 -28.65
N THR A 262 22.23 -22.26 -28.80
CA THR A 262 21.23 -21.19 -28.55
C THR A 262 20.06 -21.27 -29.55
N LYS A 263 20.35 -21.50 -30.84
CA LYS A 263 19.31 -21.68 -31.87
C LYS A 263 18.47 -22.93 -31.61
N GLU A 264 19.10 -24.05 -31.28
CA GLU A 264 18.42 -25.30 -30.95
C GLU A 264 17.49 -25.13 -29.74
N ASN A 265 17.96 -24.44 -28.69
CA ASN A 265 17.14 -24.13 -27.52
C ASN A 265 15.94 -23.24 -27.86
N LEU A 266 16.13 -22.22 -28.71
CA LEU A 266 15.03 -21.35 -29.16
C LEU A 266 13.96 -22.15 -29.91
N LEU A 267 14.38 -22.95 -30.90
CA LEU A 267 13.48 -23.78 -31.70
C LEU A 267 12.74 -24.80 -30.82
N SER A 268 13.46 -25.45 -29.91
CA SER A 268 12.88 -26.43 -28.97
C SER A 268 11.88 -25.79 -28.01
N ALA A 269 12.09 -24.52 -27.66
CA ALA A 269 11.16 -23.73 -26.85
C ALA A 269 10.02 -23.09 -27.66
N GLY A 270 9.90 -23.39 -28.96
CA GLY A 270 8.83 -22.91 -29.83
C GLY A 270 9.05 -21.52 -30.44
N TYR A 271 10.18 -20.87 -30.15
CA TYR A 271 10.56 -19.62 -30.81
C TYR A 271 11.09 -19.96 -32.20
N GLY A 272 10.54 -19.34 -33.24
CA GLY A 272 10.93 -19.57 -34.63
C GLY A 272 10.51 -18.41 -35.53
N GLY A 273 11.25 -18.19 -36.61
CA GLY A 273 10.99 -17.10 -37.55
C GLY A 273 11.55 -15.74 -37.13
N TRP A 274 12.52 -15.70 -36.21
CA TRP A 274 13.29 -14.48 -35.94
C TRP A 274 14.22 -14.16 -37.13
N THR A 275 14.47 -12.87 -37.37
CA THR A 275 15.25 -12.37 -38.50
C THR A 275 16.75 -12.55 -38.29
N SER A 276 17.24 -12.26 -37.08
CA SER A 276 18.68 -12.37 -36.76
C SER A 276 18.91 -12.64 -35.28
N LEU A 277 20.06 -13.25 -34.98
CA LEU A 277 20.55 -13.51 -33.63
C LEU A 277 21.93 -12.89 -33.48
N ILE A 278 22.03 -11.84 -32.69
CA ILE A 278 23.26 -11.11 -32.38
C ILE A 278 23.82 -11.64 -31.06
N MET A 279 25.06 -12.12 -31.09
CA MET A 279 25.79 -12.62 -29.91
C MET A 279 27.14 -11.93 -29.81
N ARG A 280 27.85 -12.11 -28.68
CA ARG A 280 29.15 -11.46 -28.43
C ARG A 280 30.30 -12.22 -29.07
N THR A 281 31.15 -11.56 -29.85
CA THR A 281 32.43 -12.16 -30.27
C THR A 281 33.40 -12.27 -29.08
N ASP A 282 34.48 -13.03 -29.23
CA ASP A 282 35.47 -13.20 -28.16
C ASP A 282 36.17 -11.86 -27.79
N GLU A 283 36.31 -10.94 -28.75
CA GLU A 283 36.81 -9.57 -28.50
C GLU A 283 35.77 -8.75 -27.74
N GLU A 284 34.51 -8.83 -28.15
CA GLU A 284 33.43 -8.11 -27.50
C GLU A 284 33.15 -8.59 -26.08
N MET A 285 33.50 -9.83 -25.72
CA MET A 285 33.40 -10.33 -24.34
C MET A 285 34.21 -9.50 -23.34
N LYS A 286 35.18 -8.71 -23.81
CA LYS A 286 36.00 -7.81 -22.98
C LYS A 286 35.35 -6.44 -22.73
N LEU A 287 34.28 -6.12 -23.46
CA LEU A 287 33.56 -4.85 -23.31
C LEU A 287 32.62 -4.88 -22.10
N GLU A 288 32.28 -3.71 -21.59
CA GLU A 288 31.14 -3.59 -20.69
C GLU A 288 29.84 -3.93 -21.42
N THR A 289 28.86 -4.48 -20.70
CA THR A 289 27.62 -4.96 -21.33
C THR A 289 26.82 -3.83 -21.98
N TRP A 290 26.66 -2.70 -21.29
CA TRP A 290 26.00 -1.51 -21.85
C TRP A 290 26.69 -1.02 -23.13
N GLU A 291 28.03 -1.09 -23.18
CA GLU A 291 28.82 -0.65 -24.33
C GLU A 291 28.61 -1.58 -25.53
N TYR A 292 28.64 -2.90 -25.30
CA TYR A 292 28.33 -3.90 -26.33
C TYR A 292 26.93 -3.66 -26.93
N LEU A 293 25.90 -3.52 -26.09
CA LEU A 293 24.52 -3.34 -26.53
C LEU A 293 24.37 -2.04 -27.34
N ALA A 294 24.97 -0.93 -26.87
CA ALA A 294 24.95 0.34 -27.57
C ALA A 294 25.67 0.26 -28.94
N ARG A 295 26.83 -0.40 -29.01
CA ARG A 295 27.57 -0.60 -30.27
C ARG A 295 26.76 -1.41 -31.27
N ARG A 296 26.12 -2.51 -30.84
CA ARG A 296 25.29 -3.34 -31.73
C ARG A 296 24.04 -2.62 -32.23
N ARG A 297 23.39 -1.80 -31.42
CA ARG A 297 22.29 -0.94 -31.89
C ARG A 297 22.76 0.10 -32.91
N LYS A 298 23.93 0.72 -32.68
CA LYS A 298 24.53 1.66 -33.63
C LYS A 298 24.85 0.98 -34.96
N GLU A 299 25.39 -0.23 -34.92
CA GLU A 299 25.70 -1.02 -36.12
C GLU A 299 24.44 -1.35 -36.92
N LEU A 300 23.36 -1.80 -36.25
CA LEU A 300 22.06 -2.01 -36.91
C LEU A 300 21.55 -0.73 -37.57
N ASN A 301 21.63 0.41 -36.88
CA ASN A 301 21.23 1.70 -37.45
C ASN A 301 22.08 2.08 -38.67
N ASN A 302 23.40 1.86 -38.63
CA ASN A 302 24.30 2.11 -39.76
C ASN A 302 23.99 1.21 -40.97
N GLN A 303 23.49 0.00 -40.73
CA GLN A 303 23.01 -0.92 -41.77
C GLN A 303 21.63 -0.54 -42.33
N GLY A 304 21.02 0.56 -41.86
CA GLY A 304 19.74 1.06 -42.33
C GLY A 304 18.52 0.51 -41.58
N PHE A 305 18.72 -0.32 -40.55
CA PHE A 305 17.63 -0.77 -39.70
C PHE A 305 17.07 0.38 -38.86
N ARG A 306 15.73 0.38 -38.70
CA ARG A 306 14.99 1.30 -37.86
C ARG A 306 14.48 0.53 -36.65
N ILE A 307 15.17 0.68 -35.54
CA ILE A 307 14.77 0.08 -34.27
C ILE A 307 13.48 0.77 -33.81
N ARG A 308 12.33 0.08 -33.92
CA ARG A 308 11.05 0.63 -33.46
C ARG A 308 10.86 0.45 -31.97
N SER A 309 11.44 -0.61 -31.42
CA SER A 309 11.37 -0.92 -30.00
C SER A 309 12.55 -1.78 -29.57
N VAL A 310 13.05 -1.52 -28.37
CA VAL A 310 13.88 -2.44 -27.60
C VAL A 310 13.05 -2.99 -26.43
N ILE A 311 13.07 -4.30 -26.24
CA ILE A 311 12.36 -4.99 -25.16
C ILE A 311 13.39 -5.72 -24.32
N SER A 312 13.45 -5.41 -23.02
CA SER A 312 14.37 -6.04 -22.07
C SER A 312 13.92 -5.81 -20.63
N SER A 313 14.29 -6.72 -19.73
CA SER A 313 14.20 -6.54 -18.29
C SER A 313 15.35 -5.69 -17.71
N LYS A 314 16.37 -5.32 -18.50
CA LYS A 314 17.57 -4.61 -18.01
C LYS A 314 17.66 -3.20 -18.57
N MET A 315 17.85 -2.22 -17.68
CA MET A 315 17.94 -0.80 -18.05
C MET A 315 19.11 -0.50 -19.01
N GLU A 316 20.23 -1.22 -18.88
CA GLU A 316 21.38 -1.11 -19.78
C GLU A 316 21.06 -1.45 -21.26
N ALA A 317 20.04 -2.27 -21.52
CA ALA A 317 19.60 -2.58 -22.87
C ALA A 317 18.72 -1.47 -23.46
N LEU A 318 18.06 -0.67 -22.60
CA LEU A 318 17.05 0.32 -23.00
C LEU A 318 17.61 1.75 -23.10
N THR A 319 18.81 1.98 -22.59
CA THR A 319 19.47 3.29 -22.53
C THR A 319 20.61 3.41 -23.53
N GLY A 320 20.95 4.65 -23.89
CA GLY A 320 22.04 4.98 -24.82
C GLY A 320 21.58 5.29 -26.25
N PRO A 321 22.54 5.44 -27.18
CA PRO A 321 22.24 5.85 -28.55
C PRO A 321 21.47 4.76 -29.32
N CYS A 322 20.83 5.18 -30.40
CA CYS A 322 20.02 4.31 -31.29
C CYS A 322 18.97 3.51 -30.51
N SER A 323 18.30 4.17 -29.57
CA SER A 323 17.16 3.60 -28.85
C SER A 323 15.95 3.46 -29.76
N GLY A 324 15.04 2.53 -29.41
CA GLY A 324 13.79 2.37 -30.14
C GLY A 324 12.89 3.61 -30.03
N THR A 325 11.97 3.76 -30.98
CA THR A 325 10.92 4.80 -30.93
C THR A 325 10.10 4.72 -29.65
N ARG A 326 9.78 3.49 -29.20
CA ARG A 326 9.21 3.22 -27.89
C ARG A 326 9.77 1.90 -27.37
N ASN A 327 10.40 1.95 -26.21
CA ASN A 327 10.99 0.78 -25.55
C ASN A 327 10.05 0.24 -24.46
N PHE A 328 10.18 -1.05 -24.14
CA PHE A 328 9.41 -1.69 -23.07
C PHE A 328 10.36 -2.37 -22.08
N LYS A 329 10.27 -1.92 -20.82
CA LYS A 329 10.97 -2.52 -19.68
C LYS A 329 10.15 -3.67 -19.14
N LEU A 330 10.58 -4.91 -19.37
CA LEU A 330 9.97 -6.08 -18.76
C LEU A 330 10.17 -6.04 -17.24
N ALA A 331 9.17 -6.54 -16.51
CA ALA A 331 9.35 -6.84 -15.10
C ALA A 331 10.54 -7.80 -14.94
N ASP A 332 11.38 -7.54 -13.96
CA ASP A 332 12.50 -8.40 -13.59
C ASP A 332 12.18 -8.96 -12.20
N PRO A 333 12.33 -10.27 -11.96
CA PRO A 333 12.31 -10.82 -10.62
C PRO A 333 13.50 -10.26 -9.84
N ILE A 334 13.23 -9.14 -9.17
CA ILE A 334 14.09 -8.28 -8.35
C ILE A 334 15.57 -8.68 -8.27
N TYR A 335 16.37 -7.77 -8.80
CA TYR A 335 17.78 -7.54 -8.53
C TYR A 335 18.23 -8.08 -7.15
N GLY A 336 19.06 -9.13 -7.10
CA GLY A 336 19.70 -9.52 -5.84
C GLY A 336 19.62 -10.97 -5.41
N LEU A 337 18.73 -11.80 -5.97
CA LEU A 337 18.59 -13.19 -5.52
C LEU A 337 19.71 -14.15 -6.00
N ARG A 338 20.89 -13.62 -6.39
CA ARG A 338 22.08 -14.42 -6.68
C ARG A 338 22.81 -14.79 -5.39
N VAL A 339 22.60 -16.01 -4.91
CA VAL A 339 23.53 -16.64 -3.96
C VAL A 339 24.61 -17.37 -4.75
N ARG A 340 25.88 -16.92 -4.64
CA ARG A 340 27.04 -17.66 -5.16
C ARG A 340 27.02 -19.09 -4.59
N PRO A 341 27.37 -20.13 -5.36
CA PRO A 341 27.83 -21.37 -4.73
C PRO A 341 28.99 -21.00 -3.79
N LYS A 342 28.98 -21.49 -2.55
CA LYS A 342 30.22 -21.55 -1.77
C LYS A 342 31.21 -22.30 -2.65
N SER A 343 32.23 -21.61 -3.15
CA SER A 343 33.41 -22.27 -3.68
C SER A 343 33.88 -23.21 -2.57
N LEU A 344 33.98 -24.51 -2.88
CA LEU A 344 34.84 -25.39 -2.12
C LEU A 344 36.19 -24.67 -2.00
N GLU A 345 36.55 -24.33 -0.77
CA GLU A 345 37.93 -24.09 -0.41
C GLU A 345 38.69 -25.36 -0.80
N PHE A 346 39.30 -25.36 -1.98
CA PHE A 346 40.47 -26.19 -2.19
C PHE A 346 41.54 -25.55 -1.32
N GLY A 347 41.71 -26.14 -0.14
CA GLY A 347 42.87 -25.91 0.70
C GLY A 347 44.15 -26.06 -0.12
N THR A 348 45.08 -25.17 0.21
CA THR A 348 46.49 -25.09 -0.25
C THR A 348 47.15 -26.42 -0.57
#